data_AF-A0A814Q5P7-F1
#
_entry.id   AF-A0A814Q5P7-F1
#
_cell.length_a   1.000
_cell.length_b   1.000
_cell.length_c   1.000
_cell.angle_alpha   90.00
_cell.angle_beta   90.00
_cell.angle_gamma   90.00
#
_symmetry.space_group_name_H-M   'P 1'
#
loop_
_entity.id
_entity.type
_entity.pdbx_description
1 polymer ?
#
loop_
_entity_poly.entity_id
_entity_poly.type
_entity_poly.pdbx_seq_one_letter_code
_entity_poly.pdbx_strand_id
1 'polypeptide(L)'
;LAEKFGLVPKSKHQRITLQLADKLKIDIHNFYQRDDISYQRDDISYQLPGKRDTVVVKEDDGKKVTYQKRILINNLRETYELFKDENKSVDLSRSSFADLRPAFVVSKSALTHRNCLCVYHENVRLLLRDVDKYVDGTQCSSLSTFTDSLVCSTNNEECMFGCCSICEDFFRKHSGKCFKW
;
A
#
# COMPACT_ATOMS: atom_id res chain seq x y z
N LEU A 1 40.08 -19.12 36.52
CA LEU A 1 40.68 -19.08 35.16
C LEU A 1 39.70 -18.47 34.15
N ALA A 2 38.43 -18.91 34.07
CA ALA A 2 37.43 -18.45 33.09
C ALA A 2 37.01 -16.97 33.19
N GLU A 3 36.95 -16.38 34.39
CA GLU A 3 36.62 -14.95 34.57
C GLU A 3 37.72 -14.02 34.03
N LYS A 4 38.98 -14.49 34.01
CA LYS A 4 40.13 -13.72 33.54
C LYS A 4 40.18 -13.58 32.00
N PHE A 5 39.39 -14.40 31.29
CA PHE A 5 39.30 -14.43 29.82
C PHE A 5 38.00 -13.81 29.28
N GLY A 6 37.18 -13.15 30.11
CA GLY A 6 35.96 -12.48 29.66
C GLY A 6 34.87 -13.44 29.15
N LEU A 7 34.97 -14.74 29.44
CA LEU A 7 33.99 -15.76 29.05
C LEU A 7 32.83 -15.84 30.06
N VAL A 8 32.28 -14.70 30.45
CA VAL A 8 31.04 -14.66 31.25
C VAL A 8 29.89 -15.00 30.29
N PRO A 9 29.14 -16.10 30.51
CA PRO A 9 27.94 -16.37 29.73
C PRO A 9 26.98 -15.19 29.91
N LYS A 10 26.58 -14.55 28.80
CA LYS A 10 25.54 -13.50 28.86
C LYS A 10 24.32 -14.11 29.54
N SER A 11 23.79 -13.40 30.54
CA SER A 11 22.52 -13.73 31.19
C SER A 11 21.49 -14.07 30.10
N LYS A 12 20.90 -15.27 30.17
CA LYS A 12 19.79 -15.63 29.29
C LYS A 12 18.67 -14.65 29.60
N HIS A 13 18.43 -13.68 28.71
CA HIS A 13 17.26 -12.81 28.78
C HIS A 13 16.02 -13.70 28.78
N GLN A 14 15.47 -13.95 29.96
CA GLN A 14 14.18 -14.61 30.11
C GLN A 14 13.14 -13.58 29.67
N ARG A 15 12.65 -13.75 28.43
CA ARG A 15 11.61 -12.89 27.89
C ARG A 15 10.32 -13.25 28.61
N ILE A 16 9.93 -12.42 29.58
CA ILE A 16 8.62 -12.53 30.22
C ILE A 16 7.59 -12.14 29.15
N THR A 17 6.85 -13.11 28.65
CA THR A 17 5.77 -12.89 27.68
C THR A 17 4.58 -12.29 28.44
N LEU A 18 4.51 -10.96 28.52
CA LEU A 18 3.29 -10.29 28.97
C LEU A 18 2.20 -10.60 27.94
N GLN A 19 1.11 -11.24 28.37
CA GLN A 19 -0.02 -11.49 27.49
C GLN A 19 -0.68 -10.15 27.16
N LEU A 20 -0.82 -9.85 25.86
CA LEU A 20 -1.50 -8.66 25.40
C LEU A 20 -3.00 -8.80 25.68
N ALA A 21 -3.63 -7.73 26.17
CA ALA A 21 -5.07 -7.72 26.45
C ALA A 21 -5.87 -8.12 25.20
N ASP A 22 -6.84 -9.02 25.35
CA ASP A 22 -7.62 -9.52 24.21
C ASP A 22 -8.39 -8.41 23.49
N LYS A 23 -8.81 -7.38 24.22
CA LYS A 23 -9.38 -6.16 23.64
C LYS A 23 -8.43 -5.52 22.61
N LEU A 24 -7.16 -5.39 22.94
CA LEU A 24 -6.18 -4.78 22.04
C LEU A 24 -5.94 -5.64 20.79
N LYS A 25 -5.96 -6.97 20.92
CA LYS A 25 -5.88 -7.87 19.76
C LYS A 25 -7.07 -7.67 18.83
N ILE A 26 -8.28 -7.57 19.39
CA ILE A 26 -9.51 -7.28 18.64
C ILE A 26 -9.40 -5.91 17.96
N ASP A 27 -8.95 -4.89 18.66
CA ASP A 27 -8.79 -3.53 18.10
C ASP A 27 -7.79 -3.50 16.93
N ILE A 28 -6.67 -4.23 17.04
CA ILE A 28 -5.70 -4.38 15.94
C ILE A 28 -6.30 -5.15 14.76
N HIS A 29 -7.03 -6.24 15.03
CA HIS A 29 -7.69 -7.03 14.00
C HIS A 29 -8.73 -6.19 13.24
N ASN A 30 -9.49 -5.38 13.97
CA ASN A 30 -10.44 -4.41 13.45
C ASN A 30 -9.75 -3.28 12.68
N PHE A 31 -8.60 -2.79 13.14
CA PHE A 31 -7.82 -1.78 12.42
C PHE A 31 -7.38 -2.29 11.03
N TYR A 32 -6.92 -3.54 10.94
CA TYR A 32 -6.52 -4.12 9.65
C TYR A 32 -7.71 -4.31 8.69
N GLN A 33 -8.87 -4.65 9.23
CA GLN A 33 -10.07 -4.87 8.42
C GLN A 33 -10.81 -3.58 8.11
N ARG A 34 -10.73 -2.58 9.00
CA ARG A 34 -11.49 -1.32 9.04
C ARG A 34 -12.69 -1.29 8.08
N ASP A 35 -13.54 -2.28 8.22
CA ASP A 35 -14.78 -2.41 7.47
C ASP A 35 -15.80 -1.56 8.23
N ASP A 36 -15.62 -0.23 8.24
CA ASP A 36 -16.67 0.64 8.74
C ASP A 36 -17.84 0.57 7.76
N ILE A 37 -18.84 -0.22 8.15
CA ILE A 37 -20.15 -0.40 7.50
C ILE A 37 -20.81 0.95 7.14
N SER A 38 -20.43 2.04 7.80
CA SER A 38 -20.96 3.38 7.56
C SER A 38 -20.29 4.11 6.39
N TYR A 39 -19.01 3.83 6.07
CA TYR A 39 -18.22 4.68 5.17
C TYR A 39 -17.35 3.99 4.10
N GLN A 40 -17.35 2.66 3.97
CA GLN A 40 -16.64 1.93 2.89
C GLN A 40 -15.20 2.43 2.67
N ARG A 41 -14.46 2.63 3.77
CA ARG A 41 -13.06 3.07 3.70
C ARG A 41 -12.15 1.86 3.70
N ASP A 42 -11.80 1.37 2.51
CA ASP A 42 -10.65 0.49 2.32
C ASP A 42 -9.35 1.31 2.36
N ASP A 43 -9.03 1.93 3.50
CA ASP A 43 -7.84 2.79 3.67
C ASP A 43 -6.61 2.01 4.19
N ILE A 44 -6.84 0.94 4.96
CA ILE A 44 -5.78 0.07 5.48
C ILE A 44 -5.56 -1.17 4.60
N SER A 45 -6.64 -1.90 4.29
CA SER A 45 -6.60 -3.05 3.40
C SER A 45 -7.88 -3.15 2.57
N TYR A 46 -7.80 -3.62 1.33
CA TYR A 46 -8.96 -3.83 0.47
C TYR A 46 -9.15 -5.31 0.16
N GLN A 47 -10.41 -5.74 0.03
CA GLN A 47 -10.76 -7.12 -0.28
C GLN A 47 -10.52 -7.44 -1.76
N LEU A 48 -9.91 -8.59 -2.06
CA LEU A 48 -9.78 -9.06 -3.44
C LEU A 48 -11.13 -9.56 -3.99
N PRO A 49 -11.47 -9.29 -5.26
CA PRO A 49 -12.76 -9.67 -5.83
C PRO A 49 -12.83 -11.13 -6.30
N GLY A 50 -11.70 -11.81 -6.48
CA GLY A 50 -11.66 -13.13 -7.10
C GLY A 50 -12.19 -14.24 -6.19
N LYS A 51 -13.08 -15.10 -6.70
CA LYS A 51 -13.61 -16.25 -5.95
C LYS A 51 -12.53 -17.24 -5.47
N ARG A 52 -11.37 -17.27 -6.12
CA ARG A 52 -10.21 -18.10 -5.72
C ARG A 52 -9.26 -17.37 -4.77
N ASP A 53 -9.46 -16.09 -4.52
CA ASP A 53 -8.64 -15.29 -3.62
C ASP A 53 -9.07 -15.50 -2.16
N THR A 54 -9.07 -16.76 -1.73
CA THR A 54 -9.48 -17.17 -0.39
C THR A 54 -8.32 -17.77 0.39
N VAL A 55 -8.34 -17.66 1.71
CA VAL A 55 -7.40 -18.31 2.64
C VAL A 55 -8.19 -19.10 3.66
N VAL A 56 -7.77 -20.35 3.89
CA VAL A 56 -8.33 -21.18 4.96
C VAL A 56 -7.49 -20.96 6.21
N VAL A 57 -8.13 -20.41 7.25
CA VAL A 57 -7.53 -20.17 8.55
C VAL A 57 -8.09 -21.19 9.53
N LYS A 58 -7.23 -21.73 10.39
CA LYS A 58 -7.64 -22.62 11.48
C LYS A 58 -7.83 -21.78 12.72
N GLU A 59 -9.04 -21.73 13.26
CA GLU A 59 -9.36 -21.04 14.50
C GLU A 59 -8.89 -21.86 15.72
N ASP A 60 -8.87 -21.22 16.90
CA ASP A 60 -8.40 -21.83 18.15
C ASP A 60 -9.25 -23.04 18.58
N ASP A 61 -10.52 -23.07 18.17
CA ASP A 61 -11.45 -24.20 18.36
C ASP A 61 -11.16 -25.39 17.42
N GLY A 62 -10.18 -25.25 16.53
CA GLY A 62 -9.78 -26.25 15.54
C GLY A 62 -10.62 -26.22 14.25
N LYS A 63 -11.63 -25.36 14.16
CA LYS A 63 -12.47 -25.19 12.97
C LYS A 63 -11.68 -24.52 11.85
N LYS A 64 -11.97 -24.94 10.61
CA LYS A 64 -11.42 -24.31 9.41
C LYS A 64 -12.43 -23.32 8.88
N VAL A 65 -12.07 -22.04 8.88
CA VAL A 65 -12.88 -20.96 8.31
C VAL A 65 -12.18 -20.42 7.07
N THR A 66 -12.95 -20.19 6.01
CA THR A 66 -12.44 -19.64 4.75
C THR A 66 -12.75 -18.15 4.70
N TYR A 67 -11.71 -17.34 4.58
CA TYR A 67 -11.80 -15.88 4.46
C TYR A 67 -11.40 -15.44 3.07
N GLN A 68 -12.01 -14.35 2.58
CA GLN A 68 -11.54 -13.67 1.39
C GLN A 68 -10.22 -12.92 1.72
N LYS A 69 -9.24 -13.01 0.82
CA LYS A 69 -7.97 -12.30 0.96
C LYS A 69 -8.21 -10.80 0.91
N ARG A 70 -7.52 -10.08 1.79
CA ARG A 70 -7.39 -8.63 1.76
C ARG A 70 -5.95 -8.25 1.47
N ILE A 71 -5.73 -7.21 0.68
CA ILE A 71 -4.40 -6.67 0.39
C ILE A 71 -4.18 -5.44 1.24
N LEU A 72 -3.08 -5.44 1.99
CA LEU A 72 -2.60 -4.27 2.69
C LEU A 72 -2.15 -3.21 1.67
N ILE A 73 -2.68 -1.99 1.80
CA ILE A 73 -2.42 -0.90 0.86
C ILE A 73 -0.99 -0.39 1.00
N ASN A 74 -0.62 -0.12 2.25
CA ASN A 74 0.69 0.37 2.66
C ASN A 74 1.61 -0.78 3.05
N ASN A 75 2.90 -0.50 3.23
CA ASN A 75 3.78 -1.49 3.83
C ASN A 75 3.52 -1.59 5.35
N LEU A 76 4.00 -2.68 5.97
CA LEU A 76 3.71 -2.96 7.38
C LEU A 76 4.25 -1.89 8.34
N ARG A 77 5.33 -1.19 7.95
CA ARG A 77 5.90 -0.10 8.74
C ARG A 77 4.97 1.11 8.74
N GLU A 78 4.54 1.56 7.57
CA GLU A 78 3.59 2.66 7.40
C GLU A 78 2.26 2.36 8.09
N THR A 79 1.72 1.16 7.91
CA THR A 79 0.49 0.73 8.59
C THR A 79 0.60 0.79 10.12
N TYR A 80 1.76 0.43 10.68
CA TYR A 80 2.00 0.55 12.11
C TYR A 80 2.11 2.01 12.56
N GLU A 81 2.75 2.87 11.77
CA GLU A 81 2.86 4.30 12.06
C GLU A 81 1.46 4.94 12.08
N LEU A 82 0.58 4.59 11.14
CA LEU A 82 -0.84 4.98 11.15
C LEU A 82 -1.57 4.49 12.41
N PHE A 83 -1.40 3.22 12.77
CA PHE A 83 -2.01 2.66 13.98
C PHE A 83 -1.58 3.42 15.24
N LYS A 84 -0.28 3.76 15.35
CA LYS A 84 0.27 4.52 16.48
C LYS A 84 -0.18 5.96 16.51
N ASP A 85 -0.36 6.61 15.37
CA ASP A 85 -0.88 7.97 15.34
C ASP A 85 -2.34 8.03 15.83
N GLU A 86 -3.15 7.04 15.49
CA GLU A 86 -4.51 6.93 16.01
C GLU A 86 -4.59 6.45 17.46
N ASN A 87 -3.63 5.61 17.89
CA ASN A 87 -3.62 4.98 19.20
C ASN A 87 -2.34 5.33 19.99
N LYS A 88 -2.13 6.63 20.24
CA LYS A 88 -0.92 7.17 20.90
C LYS A 88 -0.67 6.59 22.30
N SER A 89 -1.69 6.11 22.99
CA SER A 89 -1.62 5.54 24.34
C SER A 89 -1.23 4.07 24.39
N VAL A 90 -1.27 3.35 23.27
CA VAL A 90 -0.99 1.92 23.22
C VAL A 90 0.51 1.70 23.14
N ASP A 91 1.11 1.03 24.13
CA ASP A 91 2.50 0.56 24.02
C ASP A 91 2.54 -0.83 23.38
N LEU A 92 3.01 -0.87 22.14
CA LEU A 92 3.05 -2.06 21.29
C LEU A 92 4.26 -1.92 20.37
N SER A 93 5.03 -3.00 20.23
CA SER A 93 6.16 -3.03 19.30
C SER A 93 5.69 -3.32 17.87
N ARG A 94 6.47 -2.87 16.87
CA ARG A 94 6.23 -3.19 15.45
C ARG A 94 6.16 -4.69 15.18
N SER A 95 7.03 -5.48 15.81
CA SER A 95 7.04 -6.94 15.65
C SER A 95 5.77 -7.57 16.21
N SER A 96 5.34 -7.16 17.40
CA SER A 96 4.10 -7.64 18.01
C SER A 96 2.87 -7.27 17.16
N PHE A 97 2.84 -6.06 16.59
CA PHE A 97 1.79 -5.63 15.67
C PHE A 97 1.77 -6.44 14.37
N ALA A 98 2.95 -6.76 13.83
CA ALA A 98 3.10 -7.60 12.65
C ALA A 98 2.59 -9.03 12.88
N ASP A 99 2.89 -9.59 14.06
CA ASP A 99 2.48 -10.95 14.44
C ASP A 99 0.97 -11.06 14.67
N LEU A 100 0.32 -9.97 15.09
CA LEU A 100 -1.13 -9.88 15.28
C LEU A 100 -1.92 -9.61 14.00
N ARG A 101 -1.24 -9.53 12.85
CA ARG A 101 -1.89 -9.34 11.56
C ARG A 101 -2.75 -10.57 11.23
N PRO A 102 -4.03 -10.39 10.86
CA PRO A 102 -4.88 -11.49 10.39
C PRO A 102 -4.23 -12.25 9.22
N ALA A 103 -4.30 -13.58 9.23
CA ALA A 103 -3.68 -14.41 8.18
C ALA A 103 -4.26 -14.18 6.77
N PHE A 104 -5.51 -13.73 6.67
CA PHE A 104 -6.15 -13.38 5.39
C PHE A 104 -5.81 -11.96 4.90
N VAL A 105 -5.13 -11.13 5.71
CA VAL A 105 -4.60 -9.83 5.29
C VAL A 105 -3.16 -10.01 4.83
N VAL A 106 -2.94 -9.98 3.52
CA VAL A 106 -1.65 -10.22 2.91
C VAL A 106 -1.00 -8.91 2.45
N SER A 107 0.32 -8.86 2.49
CA SER A 107 1.08 -7.72 1.98
C SER A 107 0.92 -7.60 0.47
N LYS A 108 1.00 -6.37 -0.05
CA LYS A 108 0.99 -6.08 -1.49
C LYS A 108 2.04 -6.86 -2.30
N SER A 109 3.16 -7.24 -1.66
CA SER A 109 4.19 -8.10 -2.25
C SER A 109 3.72 -9.51 -2.62
N ALA A 110 2.60 -9.99 -2.03
CA ALA A 110 2.00 -11.28 -2.35
C ALA A 110 1.17 -11.26 -3.65
N LEU A 111 0.91 -10.08 -4.21
CA LEU A 111 0.27 -9.97 -5.52
C LEU A 111 1.25 -10.36 -6.63
N THR A 112 0.80 -11.27 -7.50
CA THR A 112 1.55 -11.71 -8.69
C THR A 112 1.74 -10.59 -9.71
N HIS A 113 0.84 -9.59 -9.69
CA HIS A 113 0.89 -8.43 -10.57
C HIS A 113 1.24 -7.18 -9.76
N ARG A 114 2.43 -6.60 -10.02
CA ARG A 114 2.94 -5.40 -9.32
C ARG A 114 2.46 -4.08 -9.93
N ASN A 115 1.61 -4.12 -10.96
CA ASN A 115 1.22 -2.95 -11.75
C ASN A 115 -0.19 -2.48 -11.36
N CYS A 116 -0.44 -1.16 -11.35
CA CYS A 116 -1.81 -0.64 -11.28
C CYS A 116 -2.57 -1.12 -12.51
N LEU A 117 -3.62 -1.92 -12.30
CA LEU A 117 -4.64 -2.27 -13.30
C LEU A 117 -5.87 -1.36 -13.18
N CYS A 118 -5.72 -0.24 -12.46
CA CYS A 118 -6.78 0.74 -12.33
C CYS A 118 -7.12 1.32 -13.70
N VAL A 119 -8.41 1.51 -13.95
CA VAL A 119 -8.96 2.01 -15.21
C VAL A 119 -8.25 3.30 -15.66
N TYR A 120 -7.87 4.18 -14.74
CA TYR A 120 -7.14 5.41 -15.04
C TYR A 120 -5.75 5.17 -15.67
N HIS A 121 -4.94 4.28 -15.09
CA HIS A 121 -3.60 3.99 -15.63
C HIS A 121 -3.65 3.05 -16.83
N GLU A 122 -4.62 2.14 -16.90
CA GLU A 122 -4.74 1.21 -18.01
C GLU A 122 -5.35 1.87 -19.25
N ASN A 123 -6.41 2.66 -19.10
CA ASN A 123 -7.05 3.34 -20.22
C ASN A 123 -6.11 4.31 -20.92
N VAL A 124 -5.34 5.11 -20.17
CA VAL A 124 -4.39 6.04 -20.79
C VAL A 124 -3.32 5.30 -21.58
N ARG A 125 -2.82 4.16 -21.08
CA ARG A 125 -1.86 3.32 -21.83
C ARG A 125 -2.48 2.74 -23.10
N LEU A 126 -3.72 2.25 -23.03
CA LEU A 126 -4.42 1.71 -24.17
C LEU A 126 -4.70 2.78 -25.24
N LEU A 127 -5.11 3.99 -24.82
CA LEU A 127 -5.31 5.12 -25.70
C LEU A 127 -4.01 5.53 -26.39
N LEU A 128 -2.93 5.70 -25.63
CA LEU A 128 -1.61 6.05 -26.19
C LEU A 128 -1.16 5.02 -27.22
N ARG A 129 -1.32 3.72 -26.94
CA ARG A 129 -0.98 2.64 -27.89
C ARG A 129 -1.78 2.69 -29.19
N ASP A 130 -3.03 3.15 -29.14
CA ASP A 130 -3.83 3.27 -30.35
C ASP A 130 -3.47 4.53 -31.14
N VAL A 131 -3.26 5.66 -30.46
CA VAL A 131 -2.81 6.93 -31.05
C VAL A 131 -1.43 6.79 -31.71
N ASP A 132 -0.52 6.03 -31.10
CA ASP A 132 0.84 5.76 -31.62
C ASP A 132 0.83 5.15 -33.03
N LYS A 133 -0.26 4.49 -33.43
CA LYS A 133 -0.41 3.94 -34.80
C LYS A 133 -0.66 5.00 -35.86
N TYR A 134 -1.15 6.18 -35.45
CA TYR A 134 -1.59 7.25 -36.35
C TYR A 134 -0.74 8.51 -36.23
N VAL A 135 0.14 8.59 -35.23
CA VAL A 135 1.05 9.71 -35.02
C VAL A 135 2.45 9.27 -35.40
N ASP A 136 3.07 9.97 -36.36
CA ASP A 136 4.46 9.73 -36.71
C ASP A 136 5.36 10.16 -35.53
N GLY A 137 6.13 9.21 -34.98
CA GLY A 137 7.09 9.44 -33.90
C GLY A 137 7.06 8.35 -32.83
N THR A 138 7.79 8.57 -31.73
CA THR A 138 7.83 7.64 -30.58
C THR A 138 7.20 8.24 -29.32
N GLN A 139 6.54 9.39 -29.44
CA GLN A 139 6.06 10.17 -28.30
C GLN A 139 4.93 9.47 -27.53
N CYS A 140 4.16 8.61 -28.20
CA CYS A 140 3.05 7.86 -27.60
C CYS A 140 3.40 6.40 -27.28
N SER A 141 4.66 6.01 -27.45
CA SER A 141 5.11 4.62 -27.30
C SER A 141 5.05 4.13 -25.84
N SER A 142 5.12 5.05 -24.88
CA SER A 142 4.94 4.76 -23.46
C SER A 142 4.39 5.96 -22.70
N LEU A 143 3.81 5.70 -21.52
CA LEU A 143 3.35 6.77 -20.62
C LEU A 143 4.49 7.69 -20.18
N SER A 144 5.69 7.15 -19.96
CA SER A 144 6.87 7.96 -19.61
C SER A 144 7.23 8.90 -20.75
N THR A 145 7.42 8.35 -21.96
CA THR A 145 7.82 9.13 -23.15
C THR A 145 6.79 10.21 -23.49
N PHE A 146 5.50 9.87 -23.34
CA PHE A 146 4.42 10.82 -23.52
C PHE A 146 4.50 11.94 -22.48
N THR A 147 4.71 11.60 -21.21
CA THR A 147 4.85 12.58 -20.13
C THR A 147 6.06 13.49 -20.37
N ASP A 148 7.22 12.92 -20.72
CA ASP A 148 8.45 13.66 -21.04
C ASP A 148 8.28 14.60 -22.24
N SER A 149 7.33 14.32 -23.14
CA SER A 149 7.01 15.22 -24.26
C SER A 149 6.10 16.39 -23.88
N LEU A 150 5.35 16.28 -22.77
CA LEU A 150 4.41 17.30 -22.32
C LEU A 150 5.02 18.30 -21.33
N VAL A 151 6.00 17.85 -20.55
CA VAL A 151 6.58 18.65 -19.46
C VAL A 151 8.08 18.84 -19.67
N CYS A 152 8.63 19.91 -19.10
CA CYS A 152 10.06 20.17 -19.17
C CYS A 152 10.89 19.22 -18.29
N SER A 153 10.32 18.73 -17.20
CA SER A 153 10.98 17.81 -16.27
C SER A 153 9.98 16.98 -15.48
N THR A 154 10.11 15.66 -15.55
CA THR A 154 9.30 14.70 -14.76
C THR A 154 9.71 14.60 -13.29
N ASN A 155 10.85 15.19 -12.92
CA ASN A 155 11.33 15.24 -11.53
C ASN A 155 10.91 16.53 -10.81
N ASN A 156 10.26 17.46 -11.50
CA ASN A 156 9.82 18.73 -10.93
C ASN A 156 8.30 18.73 -10.80
N GLU A 157 7.81 18.81 -9.55
CA GLU A 157 6.39 18.76 -9.23
C GLU A 157 5.59 19.90 -9.88
N GLU A 158 6.08 21.14 -9.79
CA GLU A 158 5.42 22.30 -10.43
C GLU A 158 5.31 22.12 -11.95
N CYS A 159 6.30 21.51 -12.57
CA CYS A 159 6.31 21.21 -14.01
C CYS A 159 5.29 20.13 -14.37
N MET A 160 5.18 19.08 -13.55
CA MET A 160 4.18 18.02 -13.70
C MET A 160 2.75 18.52 -13.54
N PHE A 161 2.54 19.57 -12.74
CA PHE A 161 1.27 20.28 -12.63
C PHE A 161 1.05 21.35 -13.71
N GLY A 162 2.02 21.58 -14.60
CA GLY A 162 1.93 22.60 -15.64
C GLY A 162 2.02 24.03 -15.11
N CYS A 163 2.58 24.23 -13.91
CA CYS A 163 2.73 25.54 -13.25
C CYS A 163 4.16 26.10 -13.36
N CYS A 164 5.07 25.41 -14.05
CA CYS A 164 6.41 25.92 -14.25
C CYS A 164 6.43 27.08 -15.25
N SER A 165 7.33 28.05 -15.09
CA SER A 165 7.42 29.23 -15.95
C SER A 165 7.56 28.96 -17.45
N ILE A 166 8.04 27.76 -17.82
CA ILE A 166 8.22 27.34 -19.22
C ILE A 166 6.94 26.70 -19.78
N CYS A 167 6.29 25.84 -19.00
CA CYS A 167 5.15 25.03 -19.41
C CYS A 167 3.80 25.70 -19.13
N GLU A 168 3.74 26.62 -18.16
CA GLU A 168 2.54 27.36 -17.77
C GLU A 168 1.91 28.07 -18.97
N ASP A 169 2.72 28.69 -19.82
CA ASP A 169 2.23 29.35 -21.02
C ASP A 169 1.63 28.37 -22.04
N PHE A 170 2.21 27.17 -22.17
CA PHE A 170 1.70 26.15 -23.07
C PHE A 170 0.35 25.61 -22.57
N PHE A 171 0.29 25.23 -21.29
CA PHE A 171 -0.94 24.71 -20.68
C PHE A 171 -2.04 25.78 -20.61
N ARG A 172 -1.73 27.02 -20.22
CA ARG A 172 -2.68 28.14 -20.15
C ARG A 172 -3.32 28.47 -21.51
N LYS A 173 -2.57 28.33 -22.61
CA LYS A 173 -3.09 28.57 -23.97
C LYS A 173 -4.04 27.47 -24.45
N HIS A 174 -3.93 26.25 -23.91
CA HIS A 174 -4.67 25.08 -24.38
C HIS A 174 -5.69 24.54 -23.37
N SER A 175 -5.64 24.96 -22.10
CA SER A 175 -6.56 24.57 -21.02
C SER A 175 -7.99 25.09 -21.21
N GLY A 176 -8.21 26.07 -22.07
CA GLY A 176 -9.54 26.59 -22.40
C GLY A 176 -10.41 25.70 -23.29
N LYS A 177 -9.94 24.52 -23.74
CA LYS A 177 -10.66 23.69 -24.74
C LYS A 177 -11.02 22.27 -24.30
N CYS A 178 -10.72 21.84 -23.07
CA CYS A 178 -11.07 20.47 -22.66
C CYS A 178 -11.36 20.30 -21.17
N PHE A 179 -12.48 19.60 -20.92
CA PHE A 179 -13.00 19.04 -19.66
C PHE A 179 -13.67 20.03 -18.68
N LYS A 180 -14.92 20.41 -19.01
CA LYS A 180 -15.96 20.41 -17.99
C LYS A 180 -16.30 18.94 -17.71
N TRP A 181 -16.05 18.51 -16.47
CA TRP A 181 -16.58 17.25 -15.94
C TRP A 181 -18.10 17.39 -15.74
#